data_AF-A0A7X7GSA6-F1
#
_entry.id   AF-A0A7X7GSA6-F1
#
_cell.length_a   1.000
_cell.length_b   1.000
_cell.length_c   1.000
_cell.angle_alpha   90.00
_cell.angle_beta   90.00
_cell.angle_gamma   90.00
#
_symmetry.space_group_name_H-M   'P 1'
#
loop_
_entity.id
_entity.type
_entity.pdbx_description
1 polymer ?
#
loop_
_entity_poly.entity_id
_entity_poly.type
_entity_poly.pdbx_seq_one_letter_code
_entity_poly.pdbx_strand_id
1 'polypeptide(L)'
;MLATSLALPRPAAPEIVPLPRHDAKEARRAEELDRARAREARAEPLPHGIRLVGELFRRAGAASVDDPPRAHELLRTLARDVREHIAAGRTEDLLRLRALQGELFVGAVREWERTGRPTEELRELGGDFVERARGWMTEPGWMTERRSSEAGHEGRLVLSDAQLRLLFRVRWGTLTGTHRVHPFGPSLNEQRHYYATLIEHPPGDERQDRIWTQLEAVSALERVDRTYPAEFARGVLLYELGDFPGAAQSFQAHARRQGDGPWLLLARNHWLATRSHLE
;
A
#
# COMPACT_ATOMS: atom_id res chain seq x y z
N MET A 1 -16.03 33.64 30.16
CA MET A 1 -16.20 34.08 28.75
C MET A 1 -15.00 33.80 27.84
N LEU A 2 -13.91 33.18 28.31
CA LEU A 2 -12.76 32.80 27.46
C LEU A 2 -12.94 31.45 26.74
N ALA A 3 -13.70 30.51 27.31
CA ALA A 3 -13.93 29.19 26.70
C ALA A 3 -14.75 29.23 25.40
N THR A 4 -15.70 30.17 25.27
CA THR A 4 -16.52 30.33 24.06
C THR A 4 -15.72 30.82 22.86
N SER A 5 -14.60 31.53 23.09
CA SER A 5 -13.72 32.06 22.03
C SER A 5 -12.80 31.00 21.41
N LEU A 6 -12.65 29.84 22.07
CA LEU A 6 -11.88 28.69 21.58
C LEU A 6 -12.72 27.75 20.70
N ALA A 7 -14.05 27.84 20.76
CA ALA A 7 -14.97 26.97 20.02
C ALA A 7 -15.42 27.55 18.66
N LEU A 8 -15.05 28.78 18.33
CA LEU A 8 -15.36 29.39 17.05
C LEU A 8 -14.43 28.86 15.95
N PRO A 9 -14.96 28.30 14.85
CA PRO A 9 -14.15 27.88 13.73
C PRO A 9 -13.35 29.05 13.14
N ARG A 10 -12.09 28.80 12.78
CA ARG A 10 -11.20 29.78 12.15
C ARG A 10 -10.65 29.20 10.85
N PRO A 11 -10.51 30.00 9.78
CA PRO A 11 -9.91 29.51 8.55
C PRO A 11 -8.49 29.03 8.83
N ALA A 12 -8.21 27.78 8.46
CA ALA A 12 -6.88 27.18 8.50
C ALA A 12 -6.73 26.29 7.27
N ALA A 13 -5.60 26.40 6.55
CA ALA A 13 -5.33 25.52 5.42
C ALA A 13 -5.26 24.06 5.89
N PRO A 14 -5.84 23.11 5.14
CA PRO A 14 -5.70 21.69 5.43
C PRO A 14 -4.31 21.19 5.06
N GLU A 15 -3.62 20.56 6.01
CA GLU A 15 -2.24 20.05 5.80
C GLU A 15 -2.10 18.56 6.14
N ILE A 16 -3.03 17.99 6.92
CA ILE A 16 -2.88 16.66 7.50
C ILE A 16 -3.95 15.73 6.95
N VAL A 17 -3.51 14.76 6.14
CA VAL A 17 -4.33 13.62 5.75
C VAL A 17 -4.33 12.61 6.90
N PRO A 18 -5.49 12.26 7.49
CA PRO A 18 -5.54 11.33 8.60
C PRO A 18 -5.12 9.93 8.14
N LEU A 19 -4.20 9.29 8.88
CA LEU A 19 -3.83 7.90 8.65
C LEU A 19 -4.81 6.95 9.38
N PRO A 20 -5.21 5.82 8.78
CA PRO A 20 -5.98 4.81 9.49
C PRO A 20 -5.16 4.20 10.63
N ARG A 21 -5.79 4.11 11.80
CA ARG A 21 -5.18 3.46 12.97
C ARG A 21 -5.19 1.94 12.78
N HIS A 22 -4.02 1.33 12.87
CA HIS A 22 -3.85 -0.13 12.86
C HIS A 22 -3.15 -0.59 14.15
N ASP A 23 -3.45 -1.80 14.58
CA ASP A 23 -2.79 -2.47 15.70
C ASP A 23 -1.44 -3.02 15.25
N ALA A 24 -0.36 -2.39 15.73
CA ALA A 24 1.01 -2.78 15.44
C ALA A 24 1.39 -4.15 16.04
N LYS A 25 0.75 -4.59 17.13
CA LYS A 25 0.98 -5.90 17.73
C LYS A 25 0.38 -7.00 16.86
N GLU A 26 -0.84 -6.79 16.36
CA GLU A 26 -1.46 -7.73 15.41
C GLU A 26 -0.64 -7.82 14.11
N ALA A 27 -0.18 -6.68 13.58
CA ALA A 27 0.67 -6.64 12.38
C ALA A 27 1.97 -7.45 12.57
N ARG A 28 2.66 -7.27 13.70
CA ARG A 28 3.87 -8.05 14.05
C ARG A 28 3.59 -9.54 14.14
N ARG A 29 2.48 -9.94 14.76
CA ARG A 29 2.09 -11.36 14.87
C ARG A 29 1.84 -11.98 13.49
N ALA A 30 1.16 -11.26 12.61
CA ALA A 30 0.91 -11.71 11.24
C ALA A 30 2.24 -11.87 10.46
N GLU A 31 3.20 -10.97 10.66
CA GLU A 31 4.54 -11.07 10.07
C GLU A 31 5.33 -12.27 10.62
N GLU A 32 5.28 -12.51 11.93
CA GLU A 32 5.96 -13.66 12.55
C GLU A 32 5.44 -15.00 12.02
N LEU A 33 4.12 -15.12 11.84
CA LEU A 33 3.49 -16.30 11.23
C LEU A 33 3.95 -16.52 9.79
N ASP A 34 4.02 -15.45 8.99
CA ASP A 34 4.50 -15.52 7.61
C ASP A 34 5.98 -15.92 7.56
N ARG A 35 6.81 -15.35 8.44
CA ARG A 35 8.23 -15.74 8.56
C ARG A 35 8.39 -17.20 9.00
N ALA A 36 7.52 -17.72 9.86
CA ALA A 36 7.54 -19.13 10.24
C ALA A 36 7.26 -20.04 9.03
N ARG A 37 6.22 -19.73 8.26
CA ARG A 37 5.88 -20.45 7.02
C ARG A 37 7.00 -20.44 6.00
N ALA A 38 7.67 -19.31 5.82
CA ALA A 38 8.81 -19.21 4.91
C ALA A 38 9.98 -20.11 5.36
N ARG A 39 10.28 -20.15 6.67
CA ARG A 39 11.29 -21.08 7.23
C ARG A 39 10.91 -22.54 7.00
N GLU A 40 9.65 -22.90 7.24
CA GLU A 40 9.16 -24.25 6.99
C GLU A 40 9.25 -24.64 5.51
N ALA A 41 8.90 -23.72 4.59
CA ALA A 41 9.03 -23.93 3.15
C ALA A 41 10.48 -24.15 2.68
N ARG A 42 11.47 -23.61 3.42
CA ARG A 42 12.90 -23.87 3.15
C ARG A 42 13.38 -25.18 3.74
N ALA A 43 12.91 -25.52 4.93
CA ALA A 43 13.32 -26.74 5.63
C ALA A 43 12.76 -28.00 4.96
N GLU A 44 11.54 -27.92 4.44
CA GLU A 44 10.86 -29.03 3.78
C GLU A 44 10.37 -28.58 2.39
N PRO A 45 10.77 -29.29 1.31
CA PRO A 45 10.38 -28.92 -0.05
C PRO A 45 8.87 -28.89 -0.25
N LEU A 46 8.38 -27.82 -0.87
CA LEU A 46 6.97 -27.70 -1.26
C LEU A 46 6.58 -28.81 -2.27
N PRO A 47 5.33 -29.32 -2.20
CA PRO A 47 4.83 -30.28 -3.17
C PRO A 47 4.99 -29.80 -4.62
N HIS A 48 5.19 -30.73 -5.56
CA HIS A 48 5.46 -30.38 -6.96
C HIS A 48 4.44 -29.41 -7.57
N GLY A 49 3.14 -29.67 -7.41
CA GLY A 49 2.10 -28.77 -7.93
C GLY A 49 2.18 -27.36 -7.37
N ILE A 50 2.56 -27.21 -6.10
CA ILE A 50 2.72 -25.92 -5.43
C ILE A 50 3.95 -25.18 -5.97
N ARG A 51 5.04 -25.90 -6.28
CA ARG A 51 6.20 -25.31 -6.95
C ARG A 51 5.86 -24.80 -8.36
N LEU A 52 5.01 -25.52 -9.10
CA LEU A 52 4.52 -25.07 -10.42
C LEU A 52 3.70 -23.78 -10.32
N VAL A 53 2.86 -23.63 -9.28
CA VAL A 53 2.17 -22.35 -9.01
C VAL A 53 3.18 -21.22 -8.78
N GLY A 54 4.24 -21.49 -8.02
CA GLY A 54 5.31 -20.52 -7.77
C GLY A 54 6.04 -20.08 -9.04
N GLU A 55 6.35 -21.04 -9.91
CA GLU A 55 6.98 -20.80 -11.21
C GLU A 55 6.07 -20.00 -12.15
N LEU A 56 4.77 -20.35 -12.19
CA LEU A 56 3.80 -19.65 -13.00
C LEU A 56 3.62 -18.19 -12.54
N PHE A 57 3.67 -17.95 -11.22
CA PHE A 57 3.69 -16.61 -10.65
C PHE A 57 4.91 -15.82 -11.13
N ARG A 58 6.11 -16.40 -11.04
CA ARG A 58 7.38 -15.76 -11.49
C ARG A 58 7.34 -15.39 -12.97
N ARG A 59 6.90 -16.34 -13.82
CA ARG A 59 6.75 -16.11 -15.26
C ARG A 59 5.73 -15.02 -15.58
N ALA A 60 4.62 -14.96 -14.83
CA ALA A 60 3.62 -13.92 -15.00
C ALA A 60 4.18 -12.53 -14.61
N GLY A 61 4.96 -12.45 -13.53
CA GLY A 61 5.64 -11.22 -13.11
C GLY A 61 6.63 -10.74 -14.16
N ALA A 62 7.52 -11.61 -14.64
CA ALA A 62 8.46 -11.29 -15.71
C ALA A 62 7.75 -10.82 -17.00
N ALA A 63 6.68 -11.51 -17.42
CA ALA A 63 5.90 -11.14 -18.59
C ALA A 63 5.14 -9.81 -18.43
N SER A 64 4.81 -9.39 -17.20
CA SER A 64 4.04 -8.16 -16.98
C SER A 64 4.74 -6.89 -17.46
N VAL A 65 6.07 -6.94 -17.60
CA VAL A 65 6.90 -5.85 -18.11
C VAL A 65 7.11 -5.98 -19.63
N ASP A 66 7.41 -7.18 -20.12
CA ASP A 66 7.80 -7.39 -21.53
C ASP A 66 6.62 -7.67 -22.48
N ASP A 67 5.62 -8.41 -22.01
CA ASP A 67 4.50 -8.93 -22.81
C ASP A 67 3.21 -8.98 -21.96
N PRO A 68 2.53 -7.83 -21.78
CA PRO A 68 1.33 -7.74 -20.96
C PRO A 68 0.19 -8.69 -21.40
N PRO A 69 -0.09 -8.90 -22.71
CA PRO A 69 -1.05 -9.91 -23.15
C PRO A 69 -0.70 -11.32 -22.64
N ARG A 70 0.57 -11.72 -22.74
CA ARG A 70 1.01 -13.02 -22.23
C ARG A 70 0.92 -13.12 -20.72
N ALA A 71 1.27 -12.04 -20.00
CA ALA A 71 1.11 -11.98 -18.55
C ALA A 71 -0.34 -12.24 -18.15
N HIS A 72 -1.31 -11.64 -18.85
CA HIS A 72 -2.73 -11.85 -18.58
C HIS A 72 -3.17 -13.32 -18.75
N GLU A 73 -2.67 -14.01 -19.77
CA GLU A 73 -2.93 -15.45 -19.93
C GLU A 73 -2.36 -16.29 -18.79
N LEU A 74 -1.11 -16.01 -18.40
CA LEU A 74 -0.44 -16.70 -17.30
C LEU A 74 -1.17 -16.48 -15.98
N LEU A 75 -1.66 -15.26 -15.72
CA LEU A 75 -2.44 -14.93 -14.53
C LEU A 75 -3.79 -15.65 -14.48
N ARG A 76 -4.48 -15.82 -15.63
CA ARG A 76 -5.72 -16.62 -15.68
C ARG A 76 -5.47 -18.09 -15.34
N THR A 77 -4.40 -18.66 -15.88
CA THR A 77 -3.95 -20.02 -15.54
C THR A 77 -3.61 -20.11 -14.05
N LEU A 78 -2.82 -19.15 -13.53
CA LEU A 78 -2.42 -19.10 -12.13
C LEU A 78 -3.63 -19.07 -11.19
N ALA A 79 -4.60 -18.19 -11.45
CA ALA A 79 -5.80 -18.08 -10.62
C ALA A 79 -6.69 -19.33 -10.67
N ARG A 80 -6.67 -20.09 -11.78
CA ARG A 80 -7.33 -21.39 -11.85
C ARG A 80 -6.58 -22.43 -11.01
N ASP A 81 -5.29 -22.58 -11.22
CA ASP A 81 -4.48 -23.61 -10.56
C ASP A 81 -4.45 -23.39 -9.03
N VAL A 82 -4.38 -22.14 -8.57
CA VAL A 82 -4.51 -21.80 -7.14
C VAL A 82 -5.87 -22.23 -6.58
N ARG A 83 -6.98 -21.98 -7.30
CA ARG A 83 -8.31 -22.41 -6.86
C ARG A 83 -8.43 -23.94 -6.78
N GLU A 84 -7.86 -24.66 -7.73
CA GLU A 84 -7.83 -26.13 -7.73
C GLU A 84 -7.06 -26.66 -6.51
N HIS A 85 -5.91 -26.07 -6.19
CA HIS A 85 -5.15 -26.43 -5.00
C HIS A 85 -5.88 -26.10 -3.69
N ILE A 86 -6.59 -24.97 -3.61
CA ILE A 86 -7.46 -24.65 -2.47
C ILE A 86 -8.56 -25.70 -2.33
N ALA A 87 -9.24 -26.06 -3.42
CA ALA A 87 -10.29 -27.08 -3.41
C ALA A 87 -9.77 -28.47 -3.00
N ALA A 88 -8.50 -28.76 -3.31
CA ALA A 88 -7.81 -29.98 -2.89
C ALA A 88 -7.27 -29.94 -1.44
N GLY A 89 -7.60 -28.90 -0.65
CA GLY A 89 -7.15 -28.78 0.74
C GLY A 89 -5.69 -28.36 0.93
N ARG A 90 -5.02 -27.85 -0.12
CA ARG A 90 -3.61 -27.45 -0.09
C ARG A 90 -3.38 -26.00 0.35
N THR A 91 -4.29 -25.45 1.15
CA THR A 91 -4.25 -24.04 1.58
C THR A 91 -2.95 -23.69 2.30
N GLU A 92 -2.49 -24.51 3.25
CA GLU A 92 -1.26 -24.21 4.00
C GLU A 92 0.00 -24.27 3.12
N ASP A 93 0.06 -25.19 2.15
CA ASP A 93 1.17 -25.25 1.19
C ASP A 93 1.26 -23.98 0.34
N LEU A 94 0.11 -23.43 -0.08
CA LEU A 94 0.05 -22.15 -0.81
C LEU A 94 0.45 -20.96 0.07
N LEU A 95 0.11 -20.97 1.36
CA LEU A 95 0.54 -19.93 2.30
C LEU A 95 2.06 -20.00 2.54
N ARG A 96 2.62 -21.21 2.66
CA ARG A 96 4.08 -21.45 2.72
C ARG A 96 4.79 -20.95 1.46
N LEU A 97 4.22 -21.24 0.28
CA LEU A 97 4.73 -20.70 -0.99
C LEU A 97 4.74 -19.16 -1.00
N ARG A 98 3.59 -18.53 -0.70
CA ARG A 98 3.47 -17.07 -0.67
C ARG A 98 4.47 -16.43 0.29
N ALA A 99 4.60 -17.00 1.49
CA ALA A 99 5.53 -16.52 2.51
C ALA A 99 6.98 -16.59 2.04
N LEU A 100 7.39 -17.72 1.45
CA LEU A 100 8.72 -17.90 0.88
C LEU A 100 8.99 -16.90 -0.25
N GLN A 101 8.06 -16.76 -1.20
CA GLN A 101 8.18 -15.80 -2.29
C GLN A 101 8.24 -14.35 -1.77
N GLY A 102 7.48 -14.02 -0.73
CA GLY A 102 7.54 -12.70 -0.09
C GLY A 102 8.88 -12.41 0.57
N GLU A 103 9.53 -13.41 1.17
CA GLU A 103 10.86 -13.24 1.72
C GLU A 103 11.93 -13.04 0.63
N LEU A 104 11.85 -13.82 -0.46
CA LEU A 104 12.72 -13.66 -1.63
C LEU A 104 12.53 -12.28 -2.29
N PHE A 105 11.29 -11.83 -2.44
CA PHE A 105 10.97 -10.50 -2.95
C PHE A 105 11.62 -9.40 -2.11
N VAL A 106 11.49 -9.45 -0.78
CA VAL A 106 12.15 -8.46 0.10
C VAL A 106 13.67 -8.50 -0.07
N GLY A 107 14.27 -9.69 -0.13
CA GLY A 107 15.71 -9.83 -0.40
C GLY A 107 16.12 -9.17 -1.71
N ALA A 108 15.39 -9.43 -2.78
CA ALA A 108 15.65 -8.86 -4.10
C ALA A 108 15.46 -7.34 -4.14
N VAL A 109 14.47 -6.80 -3.42
CA VAL A 109 14.28 -5.35 -3.27
C VAL A 109 15.44 -4.71 -2.52
N ARG A 110 15.92 -5.32 -1.44
CA ARG A 110 17.07 -4.80 -0.67
C ARG A 110 18.38 -4.91 -1.45
N GLU A 111 18.52 -5.94 -2.28
CA GLU A 111 19.65 -6.02 -3.19
C GLU A 111 19.59 -4.92 -4.25
N TRP A 112 18.42 -4.65 -4.82
CA TRP A 112 18.23 -3.53 -5.74
C TRP A 112 18.51 -2.19 -5.07
N GLU A 113 18.05 -1.97 -3.84
CA GLU A 113 18.35 -0.76 -3.07
C GLU A 113 19.87 -0.56 -2.87
N ARG A 114 20.61 -1.65 -2.61
CA ARG A 114 22.07 -1.60 -2.41
C ARG A 114 22.87 -1.42 -3.70
N THR A 115 22.42 -2.05 -4.79
CA THR A 115 23.20 -2.16 -6.05
C THR A 115 22.76 -1.20 -7.12
N GLY A 116 21.53 -0.70 -7.00
CA GLY A 116 20.85 0.05 -8.05
C GLY A 116 20.33 -0.77 -9.23
N ARG A 117 20.68 -2.06 -9.30
CA ARG A 117 20.38 -2.89 -10.47
C ARG A 117 19.27 -3.88 -10.11
N PRO A 118 18.12 -3.85 -10.80
CA PRO A 118 17.06 -4.82 -10.55
C PRO A 118 17.56 -6.21 -10.95
N THR A 119 17.35 -7.19 -10.07
CA THR A 119 17.72 -8.59 -10.31
C THR A 119 16.62 -9.31 -11.10
N GLU A 120 16.95 -10.44 -11.71
CA GLU A 120 15.95 -11.32 -12.33
C GLU A 120 14.89 -11.76 -11.32
N GLU A 121 15.29 -12.06 -10.08
CA GLU A 121 14.35 -12.41 -9.01
C GLU A 121 13.39 -11.25 -8.68
N LEU A 122 13.86 -10.00 -8.67
CA LEU A 122 12.99 -8.84 -8.46
C LEU A 122 12.01 -8.68 -9.63
N ARG A 123 12.46 -8.91 -10.86
CA ARG A 123 11.62 -8.84 -12.06
C ARG A 123 10.54 -9.93 -12.05
N GLU A 124 10.88 -11.15 -11.69
CA GLU A 124 9.95 -12.28 -11.63
C GLU A 124 8.93 -12.15 -10.49
N LEU A 125 9.36 -11.76 -9.30
CA LEU A 125 8.48 -11.69 -8.13
C LEU A 125 7.76 -10.34 -8.01
N GLY A 126 8.44 -9.26 -8.36
CA GLY A 126 7.91 -7.90 -8.32
C GLY A 126 7.08 -7.56 -9.56
N GLY A 127 7.46 -8.07 -10.74
CA GLY A 127 6.95 -7.58 -12.02
C GLY A 127 7.31 -6.10 -12.20
N ASP A 128 6.31 -5.29 -12.49
CA ASP A 128 6.38 -3.82 -12.61
C ASP A 128 6.58 -3.06 -11.28
N PHE A 129 7.12 -3.72 -10.25
CA PHE A 129 7.34 -3.10 -8.94
C PHE A 129 8.40 -2.01 -9.02
N VAL A 130 9.48 -2.23 -9.78
CA VAL A 130 10.63 -1.31 -9.85
C VAL A 130 10.20 0.04 -10.44
N GLU A 131 9.38 0.03 -11.48
CA GLU A 131 8.81 1.22 -12.12
C GLU A 131 7.95 2.00 -11.13
N ARG A 132 7.09 1.30 -10.37
CA ARG A 132 6.20 1.93 -9.37
C ARG A 132 6.94 2.41 -8.11
N ALA A 133 8.00 1.71 -7.72
CA ALA A 133 8.73 1.97 -6.49
C ALA A 133 9.70 3.16 -6.58
N ARG A 134 9.92 3.74 -7.78
CA ARG A 134 10.73 4.96 -7.94
C ARG A 134 10.22 6.10 -7.08
N GLY A 135 8.90 6.28 -6.98
CA GLY A 135 8.28 7.26 -6.08
C GLY A 135 8.46 6.99 -4.57
N TRP A 136 8.95 5.80 -4.19
CA TRP A 136 9.28 5.46 -2.79
C TRP A 136 10.76 5.60 -2.46
N MET A 137 11.59 6.02 -3.42
CA MET A 137 12.97 6.37 -3.16
C MET A 137 13.03 7.74 -2.49
N THR A 138 13.87 7.83 -1.46
CA THR A 138 14.23 9.12 -0.87
C THR A 138 14.97 9.97 -1.90
N GLU A 139 14.46 11.17 -2.19
CA GLU A 139 15.29 12.19 -2.81
C GLU A 139 16.52 12.42 -1.93
N PRO A 140 17.73 12.59 -2.49
CA PRO A 140 18.95 12.84 -1.71
C PRO A 140 18.93 14.09 -0.82
N GLY A 141 17.87 14.90 -0.83
CA GLY A 141 17.76 16.16 -0.10
C GLY A 141 17.29 16.09 1.36
N TRP A 142 16.88 14.92 1.89
CA TRP A 142 16.32 14.84 3.26
C TRP A 142 17.05 13.92 4.25
N MET A 143 18.28 13.48 3.95
CA MET A 143 19.11 12.77 4.92
C MET A 143 20.33 13.57 5.36
N THR A 144 20.39 13.77 6.66
CA THR A 144 21.55 14.00 7.50
C THR A 144 22.81 13.38 6.91
N GLU A 145 23.89 14.16 6.89
CA GLU A 145 25.24 13.76 6.49
C GLU A 145 25.56 12.30 6.81
N ARG A 146 25.76 11.47 5.77
CA ARG A 146 26.93 10.60 5.69
C ARG A 146 27.16 10.00 4.31
N ARG A 147 28.28 10.47 3.75
CA ARG A 147 29.30 9.77 2.97
C ARG A 147 28.90 9.25 1.60
N SER A 148 29.15 10.14 0.63
CA SER A 148 29.97 9.87 -0.55
C SER A 148 30.70 8.52 -0.53
N SER A 149 30.27 7.60 -1.39
CA SER A 149 31.15 6.55 -1.93
C SER A 149 30.77 6.31 -3.39
N GLU A 150 31.81 6.26 -4.23
CA GLU A 150 31.81 6.07 -5.67
C GLU A 150 31.09 4.78 -6.10
N ALA A 151 29.76 4.83 -6.19
CA ALA A 151 28.90 3.96 -7.00
C ALA A 151 27.52 4.63 -6.99
N GLY A 152 27.25 5.46 -8.00
CA GLY A 152 26.09 6.34 -8.04
C GLY A 152 24.76 5.58 -8.07
N HIS A 153 24.19 5.32 -6.90
CA HIS A 153 22.75 5.09 -6.69
C HIS A 153 22.35 5.79 -5.38
N GLU A 154 21.71 6.95 -5.53
CA GLU A 154 21.27 7.80 -4.43
C GLU A 154 19.75 7.65 -4.28
N GLY A 155 19.33 6.76 -3.38
CA GLY A 155 17.93 6.60 -3.01
C GLY A 155 17.72 5.39 -2.12
N ARG A 156 17.51 5.61 -0.82
CA ARG A 156 17.03 4.56 0.10
C ARG A 156 15.53 4.42 -0.06
N LEU A 157 14.99 3.20 -0.04
CA LEU A 157 13.56 2.97 0.00
C LEU A 157 13.03 3.34 1.39
N VAL A 158 11.99 4.18 1.43
CA VAL A 158 11.34 4.59 2.68
C VAL A 158 10.62 3.41 3.36
N LEU A 159 10.21 2.42 2.58
CA LEU A 159 9.44 1.27 3.05
C LEU A 159 10.30 0.31 3.89
N SER A 160 9.77 -0.07 5.06
CA SER A 160 10.30 -1.15 5.88
C SER A 160 10.08 -2.53 5.25
N ASP A 161 10.82 -3.54 5.71
CA ASP A 161 10.62 -4.93 5.25
C ASP A 161 9.19 -5.43 5.52
N ALA A 162 8.61 -5.04 6.65
CA ALA A 162 7.24 -5.42 7.00
C ALA A 162 6.23 -4.84 6.00
N GLN A 163 6.41 -3.59 5.59
CA GLN A 163 5.59 -2.96 4.55
C GLN A 163 5.78 -3.63 3.20
N LEU A 164 7.02 -3.94 2.80
CA LEU A 164 7.31 -4.66 1.56
C LEU A 164 6.65 -6.05 1.53
N ARG A 165 6.70 -6.80 2.63
CA ARG A 165 6.00 -8.10 2.76
C ARG A 165 4.48 -7.93 2.64
N LEU A 166 3.91 -6.91 3.27
CA LEU A 166 2.47 -6.65 3.17
C LEU A 166 2.06 -6.27 1.74
N LEU A 167 2.80 -5.39 1.07
CA LEU A 167 2.58 -5.05 -0.34
C LEU A 167 2.62 -6.30 -1.23
N PHE A 168 3.65 -7.13 -1.04
CA PHE A 168 3.77 -8.40 -1.77
C PHE A 168 2.58 -9.33 -1.50
N ARG A 169 2.16 -9.47 -0.25
CA ARG A 169 1.02 -10.30 0.15
C ARG A 169 -0.28 -9.86 -0.52
N VAL A 170 -0.56 -8.56 -0.49
CA VAL A 170 -1.75 -7.99 -1.15
C VAL A 170 -1.67 -8.20 -2.67
N ARG A 171 -0.51 -7.95 -3.28
CA ARG A 171 -0.26 -8.23 -4.70
C ARG A 171 -0.50 -9.70 -5.04
N TRP A 172 0.05 -10.62 -4.26
CA TRP A 172 -0.10 -12.06 -4.47
C TRP A 172 -1.57 -12.47 -4.43
N GLY A 173 -2.33 -11.96 -3.46
CA GLY A 173 -3.77 -12.20 -3.36
C GLY A 173 -4.54 -11.65 -4.55
N THR A 174 -4.17 -10.46 -5.04
CA THR A 174 -4.80 -9.83 -6.22
C THR A 174 -4.52 -10.64 -7.49
N LEU A 175 -3.25 -10.98 -7.75
CA LEU A 175 -2.83 -11.71 -8.96
C LEU A 175 -3.37 -13.14 -9.03
N THR A 176 -3.53 -13.79 -7.88
CA THR A 176 -4.10 -15.14 -7.81
C THR A 176 -5.63 -15.15 -7.71
N GLY A 177 -6.28 -13.99 -7.63
CA GLY A 177 -7.73 -13.87 -7.45
C GLY A 177 -8.22 -14.28 -6.05
N THR A 178 -7.33 -14.39 -5.07
CA THR A 178 -7.63 -14.85 -3.69
C THR A 178 -7.76 -13.72 -2.67
N HIS A 179 -7.63 -12.45 -3.08
CA HIS A 179 -7.66 -11.26 -2.19
C HIS A 179 -8.92 -11.12 -1.31
N ARG A 180 -10.02 -11.83 -1.62
CA ARG A 180 -11.26 -11.88 -0.80
C ARG A 180 -11.49 -13.23 -0.12
N VAL A 181 -10.59 -14.18 -0.29
CA VAL A 181 -10.71 -15.56 0.20
C VAL A 181 -9.86 -15.70 1.46
N HIS A 182 -10.46 -16.09 2.58
CA HIS A 182 -9.71 -16.42 3.80
C HIS A 182 -8.94 -17.74 3.61
N PRO A 183 -7.68 -17.88 4.07
CA PRO A 183 -6.85 -16.91 4.81
C PRO A 183 -5.89 -16.09 3.91
N PHE A 184 -6.17 -15.99 2.61
CA PHE A 184 -5.27 -15.30 1.66
C PHE A 184 -5.47 -13.79 1.66
N GLY A 185 -6.72 -13.32 1.69
CA GLY A 185 -7.06 -11.91 1.76
C GLY A 185 -6.58 -11.25 3.06
N PRO A 186 -6.16 -9.98 3.01
CA PRO A 186 -5.70 -9.26 4.20
C PRO A 186 -6.84 -9.02 5.20
N SER A 187 -6.54 -9.12 6.49
CA SER A 187 -7.43 -8.71 7.58
C SER A 187 -7.73 -7.20 7.51
N LEU A 188 -8.76 -6.73 8.21
CA LEU A 188 -9.03 -5.29 8.29
C LEU A 188 -7.82 -4.51 8.84
N ASN A 189 -7.11 -5.07 9.81
CA ASN A 189 -5.92 -4.45 10.37
C ASN A 189 -4.79 -4.35 9.33
N GLU A 190 -4.59 -5.39 8.53
CA GLU A 190 -3.62 -5.39 7.43
C GLU A 190 -4.03 -4.43 6.31
N GLN A 191 -5.32 -4.33 6.00
CA GLN A 191 -5.83 -3.34 5.03
C GLN A 191 -5.57 -1.91 5.51
N ARG A 192 -5.79 -1.62 6.80
CA ARG A 192 -5.44 -0.33 7.40
C ARG A 192 -3.94 -0.05 7.30
N HIS A 193 -3.08 -1.02 7.60
CA HIS A 193 -1.63 -0.86 7.46
C HIS A 193 -1.19 -0.64 5.99
N TYR A 194 -1.81 -1.36 5.06
CA TYR A 194 -1.57 -1.23 3.62
C TYR A 194 -1.95 0.17 3.12
N TYR A 195 -3.17 0.63 3.39
CA TYR A 195 -3.62 1.94 2.94
C TYR A 195 -2.93 3.08 3.70
N ALA A 196 -2.58 2.91 4.98
CA ALA A 196 -1.72 3.87 5.69
C ALA A 196 -0.39 4.07 4.94
N THR A 197 0.24 2.97 4.50
CA THR A 197 1.50 3.03 3.74
C THR A 197 1.33 3.79 2.42
N LEU A 198 0.23 3.57 1.69
CA LEU A 198 -0.04 4.30 0.44
C LEU A 198 -0.41 5.77 0.65
N ILE A 199 -0.99 6.12 1.80
CA ILE A 199 -1.32 7.51 2.13
C ILE A 199 -0.08 8.27 2.61
N GLU A 200 0.76 7.63 3.43
CA GLU A 200 1.97 8.21 4.00
C GLU A 200 3.10 8.31 2.96
N HIS A 201 3.21 7.29 2.11
CA HIS A 201 4.20 7.21 1.03
C HIS A 201 3.49 6.88 -0.28
N PRO A 202 2.76 7.83 -0.88
CA PRO A 202 2.12 7.58 -2.17
C PRO A 202 3.17 7.42 -3.27
N PRO A 203 3.11 6.36 -4.09
CA PRO A 203 3.93 6.27 -5.30
C PRO A 203 3.52 7.36 -6.30
N GLY A 204 4.46 7.77 -7.14
CA GLY A 204 4.27 8.79 -8.17
C GLY A 204 5.45 9.76 -8.23
N ASP A 205 5.84 10.12 -9.45
CA ASP A 205 6.99 10.99 -9.70
C ASP A 205 6.61 12.45 -9.39
N GLU A 206 5.42 12.88 -9.82
CA GLU A 206 4.92 14.22 -9.58
C GLU A 206 4.01 14.30 -8.35
N ARG A 207 3.90 15.50 -7.75
CA ARG A 207 3.01 15.72 -6.60
C ARG A 207 1.55 15.39 -6.93
N GLN A 208 1.12 15.69 -8.15
CA GLN A 208 -0.25 15.42 -8.60
C GLN A 208 -0.56 13.92 -8.67
N ASP A 209 0.36 13.11 -9.22
CA ASP A 209 0.23 11.64 -9.27
C ASP A 209 0.15 11.02 -7.87
N ARG A 210 0.97 11.55 -6.95
CA ARG A 210 0.95 11.15 -5.54
C ARG A 210 -0.40 11.44 -4.91
N ILE A 211 -0.95 12.63 -5.09
CA ILE A 211 -2.27 12.99 -4.56
C ILE A 211 -3.38 12.12 -5.16
N TRP A 212 -3.33 11.82 -6.47
CA TRP A 212 -4.28 10.90 -7.10
C TRP A 212 -4.22 9.50 -6.47
N THR A 213 -3.01 8.98 -6.24
CA THR A 213 -2.84 7.69 -5.56
C THR A 213 -3.39 7.72 -4.13
N GLN A 214 -3.19 8.81 -3.39
CA GLN A 214 -3.79 8.97 -2.06
C GLN A 214 -5.33 8.99 -2.13
N LEU A 215 -5.92 9.66 -3.12
CA LEU A 215 -7.38 9.70 -3.33
C LEU A 215 -7.95 8.30 -3.65
N GLU A 216 -7.23 7.51 -4.46
CA GLU A 216 -7.59 6.11 -4.72
C GLU A 216 -7.51 5.26 -3.46
N ALA A 217 -6.43 5.40 -2.68
CA ALA A 217 -6.25 4.71 -1.40
C ALA A 217 -7.35 5.06 -0.40
N VAL A 218 -7.68 6.36 -0.24
CA VAL A 218 -8.78 6.84 0.60
C VAL A 218 -10.12 6.24 0.17
N SER A 219 -10.40 6.23 -1.15
CA SER A 219 -11.64 5.69 -1.69
C SER A 219 -11.73 4.17 -1.52
N ALA A 220 -10.62 3.45 -1.64
CA ALA A 220 -10.56 2.01 -1.42
C ALA A 220 -10.73 1.65 0.06
N LEU A 221 -10.07 2.40 0.95
CA LEU A 221 -10.17 2.24 2.40
C LEU A 221 -11.58 2.53 2.91
N GLU A 222 -12.27 3.56 2.40
CA GLU A 222 -13.65 3.87 2.78
C GLU A 222 -14.63 2.70 2.57
N ARG A 223 -14.42 1.93 1.49
CA ARG A 223 -15.28 0.77 1.17
C ARG A 223 -15.13 -0.37 2.18
N VAL A 224 -13.99 -0.47 2.84
CA VAL A 224 -13.66 -1.58 3.75
C VAL A 224 -13.65 -1.17 5.24
N ASP A 225 -13.40 0.11 5.53
CA ASP A 225 -13.37 0.68 6.87
C ASP A 225 -14.24 1.95 6.96
N ARG A 226 -15.49 1.75 7.40
CA ARG A 226 -16.45 2.84 7.59
C ARG A 226 -16.09 3.80 8.74
N THR A 227 -15.13 3.43 9.59
CA THR A 227 -14.69 4.28 10.71
C THR A 227 -13.62 5.29 10.29
N TYR A 228 -13.02 5.10 9.12
CA TYR A 228 -12.05 6.03 8.56
C TYR A 228 -12.73 7.35 8.11
N PRO A 229 -12.19 8.53 8.46
CA PRO A 229 -12.77 9.82 8.07
C PRO A 229 -12.46 10.18 6.60
N ALA A 230 -12.94 9.36 5.65
CA ALA A 230 -12.61 9.45 4.23
C ALA A 230 -12.97 10.81 3.59
N GLU A 231 -14.14 11.36 3.91
CA GLU A 231 -14.59 12.67 3.41
C GLU A 231 -13.66 13.80 3.86
N PHE A 232 -13.13 13.73 5.10
CA PHE A 232 -12.15 14.70 5.58
C PHE A 232 -10.84 14.58 4.81
N ALA A 233 -10.30 13.35 4.69
CA ALA A 233 -9.07 13.08 3.96
C ALA A 233 -9.16 13.54 2.49
N ARG A 234 -10.28 13.26 1.84
CA ARG A 234 -10.57 13.70 0.47
C ARG A 234 -10.57 15.23 0.35
N GLY A 235 -11.16 15.94 1.32
CA GLY A 235 -11.16 17.40 1.35
C GLY A 235 -9.76 18.00 1.41
N VAL A 236 -8.87 17.42 2.23
CA VAL A 236 -7.46 17.83 2.30
C VAL A 236 -6.77 17.67 0.94
N LEU A 237 -6.90 16.49 0.33
CA LEU A 237 -6.24 16.16 -0.94
C LEU A 237 -6.76 17.00 -2.12
N LEU A 238 -8.07 17.25 -2.19
CA LEU A 238 -8.66 18.10 -3.24
C LEU A 238 -8.24 19.57 -3.08
N TYR A 239 -8.09 20.05 -1.83
CA TYR A 239 -7.59 21.39 -1.57
C TYR A 239 -6.15 21.55 -2.09
N GLU A 240 -5.29 20.55 -1.85
CA GLU A 240 -3.92 20.56 -2.38
C GLU A 240 -3.85 20.53 -3.91
N LEU A 241 -4.82 19.91 -4.59
CA LEU A 241 -4.96 19.95 -6.05
C LEU A 241 -5.50 21.29 -6.57
N GLY A 242 -5.91 22.21 -5.70
CA GLY A 242 -6.58 23.45 -6.09
C GLY A 242 -8.05 23.26 -6.49
N ASP A 243 -8.63 22.06 -6.32
CA ASP A 243 -10.07 21.82 -6.48
C ASP A 243 -10.82 22.28 -5.23
N PHE A 244 -10.85 23.59 -5.03
CA PHE A 244 -11.54 24.22 -3.90
C PHE A 244 -13.05 23.90 -3.86
N PRO A 245 -13.80 23.87 -4.99
CA PRO A 245 -15.20 23.44 -4.97
C PRO A 245 -15.37 22.00 -4.44
N GLY A 246 -14.56 21.05 -4.91
CA GLY A 246 -14.59 19.66 -4.47
C GLY A 246 -14.16 19.49 -3.00
N ALA A 247 -13.13 20.22 -2.58
CA ALA A 247 -12.67 20.24 -1.20
C ALA A 247 -13.74 20.76 -0.24
N ALA A 248 -14.42 21.86 -0.60
CA ALA A 248 -15.48 22.44 0.22
C ALA A 248 -16.67 21.48 0.39
N GLN A 249 -17.07 20.80 -0.69
CA GLN A 249 -18.12 19.77 -0.64
C GLN A 249 -17.73 18.61 0.29
N SER A 250 -16.49 18.16 0.21
CA SER A 250 -15.98 17.04 1.02
C SER A 250 -15.95 17.39 2.52
N PHE A 251 -15.46 18.57 2.90
CA PHE A 251 -15.47 19.02 4.30
C PHE A 251 -16.89 19.22 4.84
N GLN A 252 -17.82 19.74 4.03
CA GLN A 252 -19.23 19.84 4.40
C GLN A 252 -19.88 18.48 4.61
N ALA A 253 -19.62 17.52 3.71
CA ALA A 253 -20.13 16.15 3.84
C ALA A 253 -19.66 15.53 5.16
N HIS A 254 -18.37 15.65 5.47
CA HIS A 254 -17.80 15.17 6.74
C HIS A 254 -18.49 15.80 7.95
N ALA A 255 -18.64 17.13 7.96
CA ALA A 255 -19.24 17.86 9.08
C ALA A 255 -20.74 17.57 9.27
N ARG A 256 -21.45 17.15 8.22
CA ARG A 256 -22.86 16.71 8.29
C ARG A 256 -22.98 15.27 8.78
N ARG A 257 -22.05 14.40 8.38
CA ARG A 257 -22.09 12.96 8.66
C ARG A 257 -21.61 12.61 10.08
N GLN A 258 -20.64 13.35 10.61
CA GLN A 258 -20.05 13.11 11.93
C GLN A 258 -20.65 14.08 12.96
N GLY A 259 -21.45 13.57 13.92
CA GLY A 259 -21.66 14.27 15.20
C GLY A 259 -20.36 14.24 16.02
N ASP A 260 -20.09 15.28 16.83
CA ASP A 260 -18.95 15.48 17.76
C ASP A 260 -17.72 14.54 17.61
N GLY A 261 -17.16 14.48 16.40
CA GLY A 261 -15.97 13.69 16.08
C GLY A 261 -14.68 14.52 16.24
N PRO A 262 -13.52 13.86 16.42
CA PRO A 262 -12.23 14.56 16.63
C PRO A 262 -11.82 15.46 15.45
N TRP A 263 -12.38 15.24 14.26
CA TRP A 263 -12.09 15.99 13.04
C TRP A 263 -13.14 17.07 12.72
N LEU A 264 -14.23 17.17 13.48
CA LEU A 264 -15.35 18.06 13.15
C LEU A 264 -14.96 19.55 13.15
N LEU A 265 -14.26 20.00 14.20
CA LEU A 265 -13.81 21.39 14.28
C LEU A 265 -12.81 21.73 13.18
N LEU A 266 -11.88 20.81 12.88
CA LEU A 266 -10.94 20.97 11.77
C LEU A 266 -11.66 21.02 10.42
N ALA A 267 -12.66 20.18 10.19
CA ALA A 267 -13.42 20.18 8.94
C ALA A 267 -14.11 21.54 8.69
N ARG A 268 -14.66 22.15 9.76
CA ARG A 268 -15.27 23.49 9.68
C ARG A 268 -14.22 24.57 9.39
N ASN A 269 -13.05 24.49 10.02
CA ASN A 269 -11.93 25.41 9.78
C ASN A 269 -11.45 25.34 8.33
N HIS A 270 -11.24 24.14 7.81
CA HIS A 270 -10.78 23.92 6.44
C HIS A 270 -11.84 24.29 5.41
N TRP A 271 -13.12 24.06 5.70
CA TRP A 271 -14.21 24.55 4.86
C TRP A 271 -14.21 26.08 4.73
N LEU A 272 -14.01 26.82 5.84
CA LEU A 272 -13.90 28.27 5.81
C LEU A 272 -12.69 28.74 4.99
N ALA A 273 -11.53 28.11 5.16
CA ALA A 273 -10.34 28.41 4.36
C ALA A 273 -10.54 28.10 2.87
N THR A 274 -11.25 27.03 2.55
CA THR A 274 -11.54 26.67 1.15
C THR A 274 -12.46 27.70 0.50
N ARG A 275 -13.45 28.22 1.25
CA ARG A 275 -14.39 29.23 0.76
C ARG A 275 -13.72 30.55 0.39
N SER A 276 -12.69 30.99 1.12
CA SER A 276 -11.99 32.23 0.78
C SER A 276 -11.25 32.19 -0.57
N HIS A 277 -11.08 31.01 -1.18
CA HIS A 277 -10.56 30.88 -2.56
C HIS A 277 -11.66 30.90 -3.63
N LEU A 278 -12.94 30.88 -3.24
CA LEU A 278 -14.10 30.90 -4.14
C LEU A 278 -14.76 32.28 -4.24
N GLU A 279 -14.35 33.21 -3.37
CA GLU A 279 -14.80 34.61 -3.29
C GLU A 279 -13.78 35.53 -3.95
#